data_AF-A0A9F7TBM2-F1
#
_entry.id   AF-A0A9F7TBM2-F1
#
_cell.length_a   1.000
_cell.length_b   1.000
_cell.length_c   1.000
_cell.angle_alpha   90.00
_cell.angle_beta   90.00
_cell.angle_gamma   90.00
#
_symmetry.space_group_name_H-M   'P 1'
#
loop_
_entity.id
_entity.type
_entity.pdbx_description
1 polymer ?
#
loop_
_entity_poly.entity_id
_entity_poly.type
_entity_poly.pdbx_seq_one_letter_code
_entity_poly.pdbx_strand_id
1 'polypeptide(L)'
;MSHGDLEKNIKHQYQAFKTMVDRIRKDPEKDERYREDFKKIYRKQKGRLNLNVFYQAVMEDQGPFGRPLLNYYLDHCNKNRKIIEARCAHLANLFHIGLMALMAYYVVTEDDEDEFREEWGQKVINIQTKMKEVLDECSE
;
A
#
# COMPACT_ATOMS: atom_id res chain seq x y z
N MET A 1 12.36 -1.76 10.36
CA MET A 1 12.21 -2.06 8.91
C MET A 1 12.34 -0.72 8.19
N SER A 2 13.19 -0.62 7.15
CA SER A 2 13.34 0.66 6.45
C SER A 2 12.17 0.91 5.48
N HIS A 3 11.92 2.17 5.11
CA HIS A 3 10.91 2.50 4.08
C HIS A 3 11.15 1.74 2.76
N GLY A 4 12.42 1.56 2.36
CA GLY A 4 12.77 0.81 1.14
C GLY A 4 12.40 -0.67 1.23
N ASP A 5 12.49 -1.28 2.41
CA ASP A 5 12.09 -2.67 2.62
C ASP A 5 10.56 -2.82 2.53
N LEU A 6 9.80 -1.87 3.08
CA LEU A 6 8.34 -1.83 3.00
C LEU A 6 7.86 -1.71 1.55
N GLU A 7 8.43 -0.78 0.80
CA GLU A 7 8.11 -0.59 -0.62
C GLU A 7 8.39 -1.86 -1.43
N LYS A 8 9.55 -2.49 -1.22
CA LYS A 8 9.91 -3.75 -1.89
C LYS A 8 8.93 -4.87 -1.54
N ASN A 9 8.52 -4.97 -0.28
CA ASN A 9 7.57 -5.97 0.17
C ASN A 9 6.19 -5.78 -0.47
N ILE A 10 5.66 -4.55 -0.50
CA ILE A 10 4.38 -4.24 -1.15
C ILE A 10 4.43 -4.59 -2.64
N LYS A 11 5.52 -4.23 -3.34
CA LYS A 11 5.70 -4.59 -4.76
C LYS A 11 5.75 -6.10 -4.97
N HIS A 12 6.41 -6.85 -4.09
CA HIS A 12 6.45 -8.31 -4.16
C HIS A 12 5.07 -8.95 -3.93
N GLN A 13 4.28 -8.43 -2.99
CA GLN A 13 2.92 -8.88 -2.73
C GLN A 13 2.02 -8.65 -3.95
N TYR A 14 2.11 -7.48 -4.56
CA TYR A 14 1.40 -7.17 -5.80
C TYR A 14 1.85 -8.04 -6.97
N GLN A 15 3.15 -8.36 -7.07
CA GLN A 15 3.65 -9.27 -8.09
C GLN A 15 3.12 -10.70 -7.90
N ALA A 16 2.97 -11.16 -6.66
CA ALA A 16 2.35 -12.45 -6.36
C ALA A 16 0.89 -12.47 -6.81
N PHE A 17 0.14 -11.40 -6.55
CA PHE A 17 -1.24 -11.23 -7.04
C PHE A 17 -1.32 -11.29 -8.57
N LYS A 18 -0.52 -10.51 -9.30
CA LYS A 18 -0.49 -10.55 -10.77
C LYS A 18 -0.17 -11.95 -11.30
N THR A 19 0.81 -12.62 -10.67
CA THR A 19 1.20 -13.98 -11.03
C THR A 19 0.05 -14.97 -10.86
N MET A 20 -0.73 -14.83 -9.79
CA MET A 20 -1.94 -15.63 -9.56
C MET A 20 -2.96 -15.40 -10.69
N VAL A 21 -3.31 -14.14 -10.97
CA VAL A 21 -4.27 -13.78 -12.03
C VAL A 21 -3.83 -14.29 -13.40
N ASP A 22 -2.55 -14.12 -13.75
CA ASP A 22 -2.00 -14.59 -15.02
C ASP A 22 -2.03 -16.11 -15.14
N ARG A 23 -1.81 -16.84 -14.04
CA ARG A 23 -1.89 -18.30 -14.02
C ARG A 23 -3.33 -18.79 -14.16
N ILE A 24 -4.27 -18.19 -13.43
CA ILE A 24 -5.71 -18.49 -13.55
C ILE A 24 -6.18 -18.25 -14.99
N ARG A 25 -5.79 -17.14 -15.62
CA ARG A 25 -6.15 -16.84 -17.01
C ARG A 25 -5.61 -17.87 -18.00
N LYS A 26 -4.44 -18.46 -17.74
CA LYS A 26 -3.80 -19.44 -18.61
C LYS A 26 -4.31 -20.86 -18.38
N ASP A 27 -4.64 -21.19 -17.14
CA ASP A 27 -5.06 -22.54 -16.73
C ASP A 27 -6.15 -22.44 -15.65
N PRO A 28 -7.41 -22.13 -16.03
CA PRO A 28 -8.51 -21.92 -15.08
C PRO A 28 -8.84 -23.16 -14.25
N GLU A 29 -8.53 -24.36 -14.76
CA GLU A 29 -8.77 -25.63 -14.05
C GLU A 29 -7.95 -25.75 -12.76
N LYS A 30 -6.86 -24.98 -12.64
CA LYS A 30 -6.00 -24.93 -11.45
C LYS A 30 -6.20 -23.67 -10.60
N ASP A 31 -7.34 -22.98 -10.76
CA ASP A 31 -7.65 -21.73 -10.04
C ASP A 31 -7.46 -21.86 -8.52
N GLU A 32 -8.04 -22.90 -7.90
CA GLU A 32 -7.92 -23.15 -6.47
C GLU A 32 -6.45 -23.29 -6.02
N ARG A 33 -5.65 -24.03 -6.79
CA ARG A 33 -4.22 -24.20 -6.50
C ARG A 33 -3.47 -22.87 -6.56
N TYR A 34 -3.76 -22.02 -7.55
CA TYR A 34 -3.08 -20.73 -7.69
C TYR A 34 -3.49 -19.74 -6.60
N ARG A 35 -4.76 -19.77 -6.20
CA ARG A 35 -5.29 -19.05 -5.04
C ARG A 35 -4.58 -19.45 -3.74
N GLU A 36 -4.42 -20.75 -3.50
CA GLU A 36 -3.70 -21.25 -2.33
C GLU A 36 -2.20 -20.90 -2.33
N ASP A 37 -1.54 -20.94 -3.48
CA ASP A 37 -0.15 -20.49 -3.61
C ASP A 37 -0.01 -19.00 -3.25
N PHE A 38 -0.93 -18.16 -3.75
CA PHE A 38 -0.96 -16.74 -3.43
C PHE A 38 -1.19 -16.49 -1.94
N LYS A 39 -2.20 -17.14 -1.32
CA LYS A 39 -2.46 -17.08 0.13
C LYS A 39 -1.19 -17.35 0.94
N LYS A 40 -0.49 -18.43 0.63
CA LYS A 40 0.75 -18.83 1.33
C LYS A 40 1.84 -17.79 1.20
N ILE A 41 2.04 -17.26 -0.01
CA ILE A 41 3.04 -16.20 -0.27
C ILE A 41 2.68 -14.93 0.49
N TYR A 42 1.42 -14.48 0.42
CA TYR A 42 0.95 -13.25 1.03
C TYR A 42 1.05 -13.29 2.57
N ARG A 43 0.64 -14.41 3.19
CA ARG A 43 0.80 -14.66 4.63
C ARG A 43 2.26 -14.67 5.05
N LYS A 44 3.11 -15.40 4.34
CA LYS A 44 4.56 -15.47 4.62
C LYS A 44 5.23 -14.10 4.58
N GLN A 45 4.79 -13.24 3.67
CA GLN A 45 5.30 -11.87 3.53
C GLN A 45 4.70 -10.88 4.52
N LYS A 46 3.78 -11.30 5.40
CA LYS A 46 3.06 -10.43 6.34
C LYS A 46 2.36 -9.25 5.62
N GLY A 47 1.70 -9.56 4.50
CA GLY A 47 0.78 -8.72 3.72
C GLY A 47 0.20 -7.50 4.42
N ARG A 48 -0.87 -7.75 5.18
CA ARG A 48 -1.65 -6.76 5.94
C ARG A 48 -0.78 -5.92 6.88
N LEU A 49 0.19 -6.53 7.57
CA LEU A 49 1.09 -5.82 8.49
C LEU A 49 1.95 -4.80 7.74
N ASN A 50 2.53 -5.16 6.59
CA ASN A 50 3.35 -4.23 5.82
C ASN A 50 2.54 -3.03 5.35
N LEU A 51 1.29 -3.25 4.92
CA LEU A 51 0.40 -2.17 4.50
C LEU A 51 -0.03 -1.28 5.67
N ASN A 52 -0.27 -1.85 6.86
CA ASN A 52 -0.56 -1.09 8.08
C ASN A 52 0.64 -0.24 8.52
N VAL A 53 1.85 -0.82 8.54
CA VAL A 53 3.07 -0.07 8.87
C VAL A 53 3.32 1.04 7.86
N PHE A 54 3.04 0.81 6.57
CA PHE A 54 3.11 1.85 5.55
C PHE A 54 2.10 2.98 5.82
N TYR A 55 0.84 2.65 6.13
CA TYR A 55 -0.18 3.64 6.49
C TYR A 55 0.26 4.48 7.70
N GLN A 56 0.75 3.84 8.77
CA GLN A 56 1.23 4.54 9.96
C GLN A 56 2.44 5.43 9.66
N ALA A 57 3.38 4.97 8.83
CA ALA A 57 4.54 5.78 8.45
C ALA A 57 4.14 7.05 7.69
N VAL A 58 3.06 7.00 6.91
CA VAL A 58 2.54 8.15 6.14
C VAL A 58 1.72 9.09 7.03
N MET A 59 0.91 8.55 7.94
CA MET A 59 -0.10 9.31 8.70
C MET A 59 0.33 9.73 10.10
N GLU A 60 1.16 8.93 10.78
CA GLU A 60 1.50 9.08 12.18
C GLU A 60 2.98 9.47 12.37
N ASP A 61 3.35 9.80 13.60
CA ASP A 61 4.74 10.02 14.06
C ASP A 61 5.57 8.71 14.09
N GLN A 62 5.32 7.80 13.15
CA GLN A 62 5.98 6.51 12.98
C GLN A 62 6.89 6.47 11.73
N GLY A 63 7.01 7.59 11.01
CA GLY A 63 7.96 7.76 9.91
C GLY A 63 9.39 8.09 10.40
N PRO A 64 10.30 8.47 9.48
CA PRO A 64 11.68 8.84 9.84
C PRO A 64 11.72 9.92 10.92
N PHE A 65 12.52 9.71 11.96
CA PHE A 65 12.68 10.63 13.10
C PHE A 65 11.41 10.88 13.93
N GLY A 66 10.45 9.95 13.92
CA GLY A 66 9.22 10.08 14.70
C GLY A 66 8.30 11.18 14.16
N ARG A 67 8.35 11.42 12.84
CA ARG A 67 7.49 12.37 12.13
C ARG A 67 6.77 11.65 11.01
N PRO A 68 5.61 12.15 10.56
CA PRO A 68 4.96 11.62 9.37
C PRO A 68 5.90 11.73 8.18
N LEU A 69 6.00 10.67 7.38
CA LEU A 69 6.92 10.60 6.24
C LEU A 69 6.69 11.77 5.25
N LEU A 70 5.44 12.23 5.11
CA LEU A 70 5.11 13.38 4.28
C LEU A 70 5.70 14.69 4.82
N ASN A 71 5.70 14.91 6.14
CA ASN A 71 6.32 16.08 6.76
C ASN A 71 7.84 16.05 6.61
N TYR A 72 8.45 14.86 6.72
CA TYR A 72 9.87 14.68 6.41
C TYR A 72 10.18 15.09 4.97
N TYR A 73 9.35 14.72 4.00
CA TYR A 73 9.53 15.14 2.61
C TYR A 73 9.33 16.65 2.40
N LEU A 74 8.36 17.28 3.07
CA LEU A 74 8.17 18.74 3.04
C LEU A 74 9.42 19.50 3.48
N ASP A 75 9.98 19.11 4.62
CA ASP A 75 11.17 19.74 5.21
C ASP A 75 12.41 19.56 4.32
N HIS A 76 12.60 18.35 3.76
CA HIS A 76 13.78 18.02 2.96
C HIS A 76 13.71 18.45 1.48
N CYS A 77 12.52 18.71 0.93
CA CYS A 77 12.35 19.08 -0.49
C CYS A 77 12.23 20.60 -0.71
N ASN A 78 12.60 21.44 0.26
CA ASN A 78 12.46 22.90 0.20
C ASN A 78 11.05 23.38 -0.20
N LYS A 79 10.01 22.62 0.18
CA LYS A 79 8.61 22.90 -0.23
C LYS A 79 8.39 23.00 -1.74
N ASN A 80 9.27 22.43 -2.57
CA ASN A 80 9.10 22.44 -4.01
C ASN A 80 7.89 21.57 -4.39
N ARG A 81 6.82 22.23 -4.83
CA ARG A 81 5.54 21.60 -5.17
C ARG A 81 5.70 20.42 -6.13
N LYS A 82 6.49 20.55 -7.21
CA LYS A 82 6.67 19.47 -8.20
C LYS A 82 7.33 18.22 -7.61
N ILE A 83 8.31 18.40 -6.73
CA ILE A 83 9.00 17.28 -6.08
C ILE A 83 8.04 16.57 -5.11
N ILE A 84 7.25 17.35 -4.36
CA ILE A 84 6.31 16.83 -3.37
C ILE A 84 5.14 16.13 -4.06
N GLU A 85 4.61 16.67 -5.16
CA GLU A 85 3.60 16.02 -6.00
C GLU A 85 4.10 14.66 -6.52
N ALA A 86 5.34 14.59 -7.04
CA ALA A 86 5.92 13.34 -7.51
C ALA A 86 6.06 12.29 -6.38
N ARG A 87 6.42 12.73 -5.16
CA ARG A 87 6.51 11.85 -3.99
C ARG A 87 5.13 11.38 -3.51
N CYS A 88 4.15 12.27 -3.46
CA CYS A 88 2.77 11.92 -3.11
C CYS A 88 2.18 10.92 -4.11
N ALA A 89 2.39 11.15 -5.41
CA ALA A 89 1.96 10.22 -6.46
C ALA A 89 2.60 8.83 -6.31
N HIS A 90 3.90 8.78 -5.98
CA HIS A 90 4.59 7.51 -5.71
C HIS A 90 4.01 6.77 -4.49
N LEU A 91 3.80 7.47 -3.38
CA LEU A 91 3.21 6.89 -2.17
C LEU A 91 1.77 6.42 -2.41
N ALA A 92 0.96 7.21 -3.13
CA ALA A 92 -0.41 6.86 -3.49
C ALA A 92 -0.44 5.60 -4.36
N ASN A 93 0.46 5.51 -5.35
CA ASN A 93 0.58 4.33 -6.20
C ASN A 93 0.98 3.08 -5.38
N LEU A 94 1.93 3.19 -4.46
CA LEU A 94 2.31 2.08 -3.57
C LEU A 94 1.14 1.62 -2.70
N PHE A 95 0.39 2.56 -2.12
CA PHE A 95 -0.78 2.24 -1.33
C PHE A 95 -1.85 1.53 -2.16
N HIS A 96 -2.10 2.01 -3.37
CA HIS A 96 -3.07 1.43 -4.29
C HIS A 96 -2.74 -0.02 -4.66
N ILE A 97 -1.50 -0.31 -5.08
CA ILE A 97 -1.10 -1.68 -5.42
C ILE A 97 -1.10 -2.61 -4.20
N GLY A 98 -0.82 -2.06 -3.00
CA GLY A 98 -0.91 -2.80 -1.73
C GLY A 98 -2.36 -3.16 -1.38
N LEU A 99 -3.29 -2.23 -1.56
CA LEU A 99 -4.73 -2.45 -1.39
C LEU A 99 -5.28 -3.49 -2.36
N MET A 100 -4.88 -3.43 -3.64
CA MET A 100 -5.28 -4.46 -4.61
C MET A 100 -4.83 -5.86 -4.19
N ALA A 101 -3.59 -5.99 -3.71
CA ALA A 101 -3.07 -7.27 -3.23
C ALA A 101 -3.79 -7.74 -1.95
N LEU A 102 -4.15 -6.82 -1.05
CA LEU A 102 -4.90 -7.14 0.16
C LEU A 102 -6.35 -7.55 -0.14
N MET A 103 -7.06 -6.81 -1.00
CA MET A 103 -8.41 -7.16 -1.44
C MET A 103 -8.43 -8.53 -2.11
N ALA A 104 -7.46 -8.82 -2.97
CA ALA A 104 -7.32 -10.15 -3.56
C ALA A 104 -7.11 -11.24 -2.51
N TYR A 105 -6.41 -10.94 -1.41
CA TYR A 105 -6.26 -11.88 -0.30
C TYR A 105 -7.61 -12.17 0.38
N TYR A 106 -8.40 -11.14 0.72
CA TYR A 106 -9.74 -11.29 1.31
C TYR A 106 -10.68 -12.12 0.44
N VAL A 107 -10.75 -11.79 -0.86
CA VAL A 107 -11.58 -12.54 -1.83
C VAL A 107 -11.18 -14.01 -1.88
N VAL A 108 -9.87 -14.28 -1.80
CA VAL A 108 -9.37 -15.66 -1.91
C VAL A 108 -9.56 -16.43 -0.60
N THR A 109 -9.49 -15.78 0.56
CA THR A 109 -9.74 -16.41 1.87
C THR A 109 -11.22 -16.56 2.21
N GLU A 110 -12.12 -16.00 1.40
CA GLU A 110 -13.55 -15.87 1.74
C GLU A 110 -13.73 -15.13 3.09
N ASP A 111 -12.77 -14.25 3.40
CA ASP A 111 -12.84 -13.38 4.58
C ASP A 111 -13.85 -12.24 4.31
N ASP A 112 -14.27 -11.57 5.39
CA ASP A 112 -15.28 -10.52 5.36
C ASP A 112 -14.83 -9.30 4.53
N GLU A 113 -15.39 -9.16 3.32
CA GLU A 113 -15.13 -8.03 2.43
C GLU A 113 -15.64 -6.69 3.00
N ASP A 114 -16.62 -6.72 3.90
CA ASP A 114 -17.19 -5.53 4.50
C ASP A 114 -16.27 -4.99 5.60
N GLU A 115 -15.62 -5.86 6.39
CA GLU A 115 -14.52 -5.46 7.28
C GLU A 115 -13.41 -4.75 6.50
N PHE A 116 -13.03 -5.29 5.32
CA PHE A 116 -12.03 -4.66 4.47
C PHE A 116 -12.49 -3.27 3.99
N ARG A 117 -13.74 -3.15 3.53
CA ARG A 117 -14.29 -1.87 3.04
C ARG A 117 -14.33 -0.81 4.13
N GLU A 118 -14.79 -1.16 5.32
CA GLU A 118 -14.87 -0.23 6.45
C GLU A 118 -13.47 0.22 6.91
N GLU A 119 -12.55 -0.72 7.14
CA GLU A 119 -11.21 -0.40 7.63
C GLU A 119 -10.40 0.38 6.58
N TRP A 120 -10.30 -0.15 5.36
CA TRP A 120 -9.39 0.39 4.35
C TRP A 120 -10.00 1.55 3.56
N GLY A 121 -11.33 1.62 3.47
CA GLY A 121 -12.03 2.78 2.90
C GLY A 121 -11.71 4.06 3.65
N GLN A 122 -11.79 4.04 4.98
CA GLN A 122 -11.43 5.20 5.80
C GLN A 122 -9.95 5.55 5.70
N LYS A 123 -9.06 4.55 5.67
CA LYS A 123 -7.60 4.77 5.51
C LYS A 123 -7.25 5.43 4.18
N VAL A 124 -7.94 5.10 3.09
CA VAL A 124 -7.78 5.76 1.78
C VAL A 124 -8.13 7.24 1.89
N ILE A 125 -9.28 7.58 2.50
CA ILE A 125 -9.73 8.96 2.66
C ILE A 125 -8.72 9.75 3.50
N ASN A 126 -8.22 9.16 4.58
CA ASN A 126 -7.24 9.79 5.46
C ASN A 126 -5.93 10.11 4.72
N ILE A 127 -5.37 9.17 3.96
CA ILE A 127 -4.16 9.39 3.16
C ILE A 127 -4.38 10.47 2.10
N GLN A 128 -5.50 10.42 1.38
CA GLN A 128 -5.81 11.41 0.34
C GLN A 128 -5.93 12.82 0.93
N THR A 129 -6.61 12.95 2.07
CA THR A 129 -6.75 14.22 2.80
C THR A 129 -5.37 14.73 3.23
N LYS A 130 -4.54 13.86 3.80
CA LYS A 130 -3.21 14.24 4.29
C LYS A 130 -2.27 14.69 3.16
N MET A 131 -2.31 14.00 2.02
CA MET A 131 -1.53 14.40 0.84
C MET A 131 -1.97 15.77 0.32
N LYS A 132 -3.28 16.06 0.35
CA LYS A 132 -3.80 17.36 -0.07
C LYS A 132 -3.36 18.49 0.87
N GLU A 133 -3.46 18.30 2.19
CA GLU A 133 -2.96 19.27 3.19
C GLU A 133 -1.49 19.62 2.94
N VAL A 134 -0.65 18.60 2.74
CA VAL A 134 0.78 18.74 2.48
C VAL A 134 1.05 19.53 1.19
N LEU A 135 0.26 19.30 0.14
CA LEU A 135 0.38 20.03 -1.13
C LEU A 135 -0.10 21.48 -1.00
N ASP A 136 -1.12 21.75 -0.21
CA ASP A 136 -1.63 23.09 0.06
C ASP A 136 -0.62 23.92 0.89
N GLU A 137 0.24 23.26 1.69
CA GLU A 137 1.35 23.90 2.43
C GLU A 137 2.61 24.19 1.58
N CYS A 138 2.65 23.72 0.33
CA CYS A 138 3.76 23.99 -0.59
C CYS A 138 3.64 25.38 -1.23
N SER A 139 4.74 26.12 -1.29
CA SER A 139 4.85 27.33 -2.10
C SER A 139 5.10 26.99 -3.57
N GLU A 140 4.57 27.79 -4.51
CA GLU A 140 4.84 27.67 -5.96
C GLU A 140 6.33 27.78 -6.31
#